data_AF-A0A927XH77-F1
#
_entry.id   AF-A0A927XH77-F1
#
_cell.length_a   1.000
_cell.length_b   1.000
_cell.length_c   1.000
_cell.angle_alpha   90.00
_cell.angle_beta   90.00
_cell.angle_gamma   90.00
#
_symmetry.space_group_name_H-M   'P 1'
#
loop_
_entity.id
_entity.type
_entity.pdbx_description
1 polymer ?
#
loop_
_entity_poly.entity_id
_entity_poly.type
_entity_poly.pdbx_seq_one_letter_code
_entity_poly.pdbx_strand_id
1 'polypeptide(L)'
;MTEEEYNNFVKRYDKFNNNNLPTPFWDEERQVLEYVHFYKNKGTKKLDVSSTLEYSLGDITNASLYYPFNAKIIISYLEKNKRIFNIEVGHSHEHCFEDVVKALYYSPESFSISKEDEKFYSKQQLEYLGRVQKYLLFIGLKDIESQKIPVSRFRNKKQSKYDGAYVHEYSDKLISDIKNNNRDFVIYDWYPEYSENKKYKPHEYRALIVNENDDFKLFIEYTKSEVKTYKDIKNIIKDDKYKDDDKLVLKYFKVLEMFE
;
A
#
# COMPACT_ATOMS: atom_id res chain seq x y z
N MET A 1 -13.85 -28.28 -9.08
CA MET A 1 -13.43 -29.10 -7.94
C MET A 1 -14.37 -30.28 -7.87
N THR A 2 -13.85 -31.50 -7.79
CA THR A 2 -14.61 -32.73 -7.58
C THR A 2 -14.95 -32.89 -6.09
N GLU A 3 -15.88 -33.79 -5.77
CA GLU A 3 -16.24 -34.09 -4.37
C GLU A 3 -15.05 -34.67 -3.58
N GLU A 4 -14.22 -35.50 -4.22
CA GLU A 4 -13.01 -36.05 -3.62
C GLU A 4 -11.97 -34.96 -3.30
N GLU A 5 -11.76 -34.02 -4.23
CA GLU A 5 -10.90 -32.86 -4.02
C GLU A 5 -11.38 -32.00 -2.85
N TYR A 6 -12.70 -31.77 -2.76
CA TYR A 6 -13.29 -31.03 -1.65
C TYR A 6 -13.12 -31.75 -0.30
N ASN A 7 -13.35 -33.05 -0.26
CA ASN A 7 -13.18 -33.83 0.97
C ASN A 7 -11.73 -33.86 1.45
N ASN A 8 -10.77 -33.95 0.54
CA ASN A 8 -9.34 -33.84 0.88
C ASN A 8 -8.98 -32.42 1.35
N PHE A 9 -9.56 -31.39 0.74
CA PHE A 9 -9.41 -30.01 1.19
C PHE A 9 -9.92 -29.83 2.64
N VAL A 10 -11.12 -30.32 2.96
CA VAL A 10 -11.69 -30.21 4.32
C VAL A 10 -10.85 -30.95 5.36
N LYS A 11 -10.38 -32.16 5.05
CA LYS A 11 -9.54 -32.97 5.96
C LYS A 11 -8.30 -32.24 6.47
N ARG A 12 -7.71 -31.35 5.66
CA ARG A 12 -6.57 -30.51 6.07
C ARG A 12 -6.86 -29.69 7.34
N TYR A 13 -8.13 -29.34 7.55
CA TYR A 13 -8.58 -28.45 8.62
C TYR A 13 -9.23 -29.17 9.80
N ASP A 14 -9.27 -30.51 9.81
CA ASP A 14 -9.91 -31.29 10.89
C ASP A 14 -9.34 -30.96 12.29
N LYS A 15 -8.10 -30.50 12.37
CA LYS A 15 -7.48 -30.02 13.62
C LYS A 15 -8.17 -28.79 14.23
N PHE A 16 -8.93 -28.03 13.44
CA PHE A 16 -9.68 -26.84 13.87
C PHE A 16 -11.15 -27.13 14.17
N ASN A 17 -11.57 -28.40 14.10
CA ASN A 17 -12.97 -28.79 14.18
C ASN A 17 -13.62 -28.40 15.53
N ASN A 18 -12.84 -28.19 16.59
CA ASN A 18 -13.35 -27.74 17.90
C ASN A 18 -13.22 -26.23 18.13
N ASN A 19 -12.74 -25.47 17.14
CA ASN A 19 -12.54 -24.04 17.26
C ASN A 19 -13.81 -23.31 16.84
N ASN A 20 -14.32 -22.46 17.73
CA ASN A 20 -15.52 -21.64 17.50
C ASN A 20 -15.18 -20.20 17.07
N LEU A 21 -13.90 -19.89 16.88
CA LEU A 21 -13.40 -18.59 16.43
C LEU A 21 -12.39 -18.79 15.29
N PRO A 22 -12.25 -17.81 14.38
CA PRO A 22 -11.27 -17.85 13.29
C PRO A 22 -9.87 -17.97 13.87
N THR A 23 -9.20 -19.08 13.53
CA THR A 23 -7.87 -19.41 14.04
C THR A 23 -6.84 -19.18 12.95
N PRO A 24 -5.78 -18.40 13.20
CA PRO A 24 -4.73 -18.20 12.20
C PRO A 24 -4.01 -19.53 11.93
N PHE A 25 -3.82 -19.84 10.66
CA PHE A 25 -3.16 -21.04 10.18
C PHE A 25 -2.27 -20.71 8.99
N TRP A 26 -0.98 -21.01 9.14
CA TRP A 26 -0.03 -20.97 8.04
C TRP A 26 -0.03 -22.32 7.32
N ASP A 27 -0.49 -22.35 6.07
CA ASP A 27 -0.41 -23.52 5.21
C ASP A 27 0.96 -23.53 4.53
N GLU A 28 1.84 -24.42 4.99
CA GLU A 28 3.20 -24.57 4.45
C GLU A 28 3.23 -25.07 3.00
N GLU A 29 2.25 -25.86 2.56
CA GLU A 29 2.24 -26.38 1.18
C GLU A 29 1.88 -25.28 0.19
N ARG A 30 0.91 -24.43 0.57
CA ARG A 30 0.41 -23.34 -0.26
C ARG A 30 1.11 -22.01 0.00
N GLN A 31 1.88 -21.91 1.09
CA GLN A 31 2.54 -20.70 1.57
C GLN A 31 1.54 -19.53 1.74
N VAL A 32 0.43 -19.81 2.42
CA VAL A 32 -0.64 -18.82 2.67
C VAL A 32 -1.02 -18.80 4.15
N LEU A 33 -1.28 -17.59 4.66
CA LEU A 33 -1.93 -17.39 5.96
C LEU A 33 -3.44 -17.39 5.76
N GLU A 34 -4.13 -18.17 6.57
CA GLU A 34 -5.59 -18.33 6.54
C GLU A 34 -6.17 -18.18 7.95
N TYR A 35 -7.42 -17.75 8.02
CA TYR A 35 -8.22 -17.76 9.23
C TYR A 35 -9.29 -18.84 9.09
N VAL A 36 -9.18 -19.87 9.91
CA VAL A 36 -9.96 -21.09 9.77
C VAL A 36 -10.88 -21.26 10.96
N HIS A 37 -12.16 -21.54 10.70
CA HIS A 37 -13.08 -22.00 11.73
C HIS A 37 -14.17 -22.90 11.14
N PHE A 38 -14.87 -23.59 12.03
CA PHE A 38 -16.09 -24.31 11.66
C PHE A 38 -17.29 -23.64 12.31
N TYR A 39 -18.36 -23.51 11.56
CA TYR A 39 -19.63 -22.99 12.05
C TYR A 39 -20.77 -23.97 11.74
N LYS A 40 -21.91 -23.83 12.43
CA LYS A 40 -23.11 -24.64 12.17
C LYS A 40 -24.12 -23.81 11.39
N ASN A 41 -24.52 -24.28 10.21
CA ASN A 41 -25.57 -23.68 9.40
C ASN A 41 -26.65 -24.73 9.13
N LYS A 42 -27.89 -24.49 9.62
CA LYS A 42 -29.03 -25.42 9.53
C LYS A 42 -28.67 -26.85 9.99
N GLY A 43 -27.94 -26.96 11.10
CA GLY A 43 -27.50 -28.24 11.67
C GLY A 43 -26.30 -28.89 10.96
N THR A 44 -25.89 -28.39 9.80
CA THR A 44 -24.72 -28.88 9.07
C THR A 44 -23.49 -28.10 9.48
N LYS A 45 -22.42 -28.81 9.84
CA LYS A 45 -21.13 -28.19 10.13
C LYS A 45 -20.46 -27.79 8.82
N LYS A 46 -20.04 -26.53 8.72
CA LYS A 46 -19.37 -25.97 7.54
C LYS A 46 -18.01 -25.43 7.93
N LEU A 47 -17.04 -25.67 7.06
CA LEU A 47 -15.72 -25.08 7.12
C LEU A 47 -15.79 -23.67 6.52
N ASP A 48 -15.17 -22.71 7.18
CA ASP A 48 -14.81 -21.42 6.61
C ASP A 48 -13.29 -21.22 6.65
N VAL A 49 -12.75 -20.72 5.54
CA VAL A 49 -11.33 -20.44 5.33
C VAL A 49 -11.26 -19.10 4.61
N SER A 50 -10.85 -18.07 5.34
CA SER A 50 -10.71 -16.72 4.78
C SER A 50 -9.25 -16.27 4.83
N SER A 51 -8.89 -15.38 3.89
CA SER A 51 -7.58 -14.72 3.89
C SER A 51 -7.49 -13.58 4.90
N THR A 52 -8.61 -13.14 5.51
CA THR A 52 -8.61 -12.01 6.45
C THR A 52 -9.44 -12.31 7.71
N LEU A 53 -8.94 -11.81 8.85
CA LEU A 53 -9.65 -11.93 10.12
C LEU A 53 -10.93 -11.10 10.13
N GLU A 54 -10.90 -9.92 9.52
CA GLU A 54 -12.04 -8.99 9.43
C GLU A 54 -13.23 -9.65 8.73
N TYR A 55 -13.01 -10.31 7.59
CA TYR A 55 -14.03 -11.08 6.89
C TYR A 55 -14.56 -12.23 7.75
N SER A 56 -13.65 -13.02 8.32
CA SER A 56 -14.01 -14.19 9.15
C SER A 56 -14.86 -13.81 10.37
N LEU A 57 -14.56 -12.69 11.02
CA LEU A 57 -15.33 -12.18 12.16
C LEU A 57 -16.61 -11.49 11.71
N GLY A 58 -16.61 -10.81 10.57
CA GLY A 58 -17.78 -10.20 9.96
C GLY A 58 -18.92 -11.19 9.75
N ASP A 59 -18.59 -12.39 9.24
CA ASP A 59 -19.55 -13.48 9.04
C ASP A 59 -20.13 -14.01 10.36
N ILE A 60 -19.30 -14.16 11.39
CA ILE A 60 -19.74 -14.64 12.71
C ILE A 60 -20.62 -13.62 13.42
N THR A 61 -20.24 -12.35 13.36
CA THR A 61 -20.91 -11.26 14.08
C THR A 61 -22.05 -10.63 13.30
N ASN A 62 -22.23 -11.03 12.04
CA ASN A 62 -23.13 -10.37 11.10
C ASN A 62 -22.84 -8.85 10.98
N ALA A 63 -21.55 -8.49 11.06
CA ALA A 63 -21.04 -7.12 10.97
C ALA A 63 -20.27 -6.92 9.67
N SER A 64 -20.90 -7.21 8.53
CA SER A 64 -20.27 -7.08 7.23
C SER A 64 -20.05 -5.60 6.89
N LEU A 65 -18.81 -5.27 6.52
CA LEU A 65 -18.52 -4.01 5.85
C LEU A 65 -18.96 -4.09 4.39
N TYR A 66 -19.13 -2.92 3.78
CA TYR A 66 -19.51 -2.78 2.39
C TYR A 66 -18.69 -1.66 1.78
N TYR A 67 -17.71 -2.02 0.96
CA TYR A 67 -16.81 -1.08 0.29
C TYR A 67 -17.01 -1.15 -1.22
N PRO A 68 -17.86 -0.30 -1.80
CA PRO A 68 -18.11 -0.25 -3.24
C PRO A 68 -17.00 0.49 -3.98
N PHE A 69 -16.67 0.03 -5.18
CA PHE A 69 -15.70 0.65 -6.08
C PHE A 69 -15.94 0.20 -7.53
N ASN A 70 -15.31 0.88 -8.48
CA ASN A 70 -15.19 0.42 -9.85
C ASN A 70 -13.78 -0.11 -10.07
N ALA A 71 -13.66 -1.23 -10.77
CA ALA A 71 -12.38 -1.78 -11.16
C ALA A 71 -12.55 -2.68 -12.39
N LYS A 72 -11.44 -3.07 -12.99
CA LYS A 72 -11.45 -4.16 -13.97
C LYS A 72 -11.70 -5.49 -13.23
N ILE A 73 -12.80 -6.15 -13.58
CA ILE A 73 -13.29 -7.39 -12.96
C ILE A 73 -13.28 -8.55 -13.96
N ILE A 74 -12.98 -9.75 -13.49
CA ILE A 74 -13.03 -10.97 -14.29
C ILE A 74 -14.41 -11.59 -14.11
N ILE A 75 -15.23 -11.51 -15.15
CA ILE A 75 -16.55 -12.11 -15.17
C ILE A 75 -16.45 -13.49 -15.81
N SER A 76 -17.12 -14.48 -15.21
CA SER A 76 -17.23 -15.80 -15.81
C SER A 76 -18.68 -16.19 -16.01
N TYR A 77 -19.02 -16.66 -17.20
CA TYR A 77 -20.34 -17.17 -17.53
C TYR A 77 -20.24 -18.47 -18.32
N LEU A 78 -21.33 -19.23 -18.35
CA LEU A 78 -21.42 -20.47 -19.12
C LEU A 78 -22.06 -20.18 -20.48
N GLU A 79 -21.33 -20.46 -21.55
CA GLU A 79 -21.85 -20.43 -22.91
C GLU A 79 -21.71 -21.83 -23.51
N LYS A 80 -22.84 -22.47 -23.87
CA LYS A 80 -22.88 -23.83 -24.43
C LYS A 80 -22.04 -24.85 -23.62
N ASN A 81 -22.20 -24.83 -22.28
CA ASN A 81 -21.46 -25.65 -21.32
C ASN A 81 -19.94 -25.42 -21.28
N LYS A 82 -19.44 -24.32 -21.85
CA LYS A 82 -18.05 -23.87 -21.69
C LYS A 82 -18.02 -22.62 -20.82
N ARG A 83 -17.09 -22.60 -19.86
CA ARG A 83 -16.85 -21.41 -19.05
C ARG A 83 -16.05 -20.40 -19.86
N ILE A 84 -16.67 -19.26 -20.14
CA ILE A 84 -16.04 -18.12 -20.81
C ILE A 84 -15.65 -17.10 -19.74
N PHE A 85 -14.51 -16.46 -19.93
CA PHE A 85 -14.03 -15.40 -19.06
C PHE A 85 -13.89 -14.11 -19.87
N ASN A 86 -14.55 -13.06 -19.40
CA ASN A 86 -14.40 -11.72 -19.93
C ASN A 86 -13.84 -10.82 -18.84
N ILE A 87 -13.18 -9.76 -19.29
CA ILE A 87 -12.61 -8.75 -18.43
C ILE A 87 -13.20 -7.42 -18.83
N GLU A 88 -13.91 -6.78 -17.92
CA GLU A 88 -14.56 -5.50 -18.13
C GLU A 88 -14.40 -4.60 -16.92
N VAL A 89 -14.51 -3.30 -17.13
CA VAL A 89 -14.60 -2.34 -16.02
C VAL A 89 -16.03 -2.36 -15.52
N GLY A 90 -16.19 -2.72 -14.25
CA GLY A 90 -17.50 -2.86 -13.64
C GLY A 90 -17.51 -2.37 -12.19
N HIS A 91 -18.72 -2.20 -11.67
CA HIS A 91 -18.95 -1.86 -10.28
C HIS A 91 -18.94 -3.14 -9.43
N SER A 92 -18.17 -3.12 -8.35
CA SER A 92 -18.02 -4.24 -7.41
C SER A 92 -18.04 -3.71 -5.97
N HIS A 93 -17.99 -4.62 -5.01
CA HIS A 93 -17.73 -4.29 -3.62
C HIS A 93 -16.92 -5.39 -2.95
N GLU A 94 -16.30 -5.04 -1.83
CA GLU A 94 -15.64 -5.98 -0.94
C GLU A 94 -16.11 -5.77 0.51
N HIS A 95 -15.85 -6.77 1.36
CA HIS A 95 -16.29 -6.79 2.75
C HIS A 95 -15.16 -6.53 3.76
N CYS A 96 -13.97 -6.20 3.28
CA CYS A 96 -12.85 -5.73 4.09
C CYS A 96 -12.02 -4.70 3.30
N PHE A 97 -11.30 -3.82 4.01
CA PHE A 97 -10.53 -2.77 3.32
C PHE A 97 -9.32 -3.35 2.55
N GLU A 98 -8.69 -4.41 3.07
CA GLU A 98 -7.54 -5.07 2.41
C GLU A 98 -7.88 -5.58 1.01
N ASP A 99 -9.10 -6.12 0.81
CA ASP A 99 -9.54 -6.59 -0.50
C ASP A 99 -9.80 -5.43 -1.48
N VAL A 100 -10.20 -4.25 -0.99
CA VAL A 100 -10.25 -3.02 -1.80
C VAL A 100 -8.85 -2.61 -2.24
N VAL A 101 -7.87 -2.65 -1.33
CA VAL A 101 -6.46 -2.37 -1.65
C VAL A 101 -5.92 -3.36 -2.68
N LYS A 102 -6.30 -4.63 -2.58
CA LYS A 102 -5.98 -5.66 -3.57
C LYS A 102 -6.62 -5.38 -4.93
N ALA A 103 -7.88 -4.95 -4.96
CA ALA A 103 -8.55 -4.55 -6.20
C ALA A 103 -7.84 -3.34 -6.86
N LEU A 104 -7.46 -2.34 -6.07
CA LEU A 104 -6.62 -1.23 -6.52
C LEU A 104 -5.26 -1.73 -7.05
N TYR A 105 -4.60 -2.63 -6.33
CA TYR A 105 -3.32 -3.21 -6.76
C TYR A 105 -3.44 -3.97 -8.07
N TYR A 106 -4.56 -4.63 -8.36
CA TYR A 106 -4.80 -5.37 -9.59
C TYR A 106 -5.20 -4.48 -10.77
N SER A 107 -5.93 -3.42 -10.50
CA SER A 107 -6.55 -2.59 -11.53
C SER A 107 -6.28 -1.09 -11.31
N PRO A 108 -5.04 -0.62 -11.13
CA PRO A 108 -4.75 0.75 -10.74
C PRO A 108 -5.15 1.80 -11.80
N GLU A 109 -5.29 1.43 -13.07
CA GLU A 109 -5.71 2.36 -14.14
C GLU A 109 -7.23 2.50 -14.16
N SER A 110 -7.97 1.40 -13.95
CA SER A 110 -9.44 1.41 -13.94
C SER A 110 -10.07 1.65 -12.55
N PHE A 111 -9.29 1.54 -11.48
CA PHE A 111 -9.79 1.67 -10.11
C PHE A 111 -10.31 3.08 -9.86
N SER A 112 -11.53 3.18 -9.36
CA SER A 112 -12.12 4.44 -8.92
C SER A 112 -13.21 4.21 -7.88
N ILE A 113 -13.41 5.21 -7.04
CA ILE A 113 -14.55 5.28 -6.12
C ILE A 113 -15.42 6.44 -6.62
N SER A 114 -16.70 6.17 -6.88
CA SER A 114 -17.63 7.21 -7.31
C SER A 114 -17.88 8.20 -6.17
N LYS A 115 -18.36 9.40 -6.48
CA LYS A 115 -18.65 10.40 -5.45
C LYS A 115 -19.73 9.92 -4.48
N GLU A 116 -20.67 9.13 -4.99
CA GLU A 116 -21.75 8.51 -4.23
C GLU A 116 -21.25 7.42 -3.27
N ASP A 117 -20.14 6.76 -3.63
CA ASP A 117 -19.53 5.66 -2.88
C ASP A 117 -18.55 6.13 -1.80
N GLU A 118 -18.01 7.35 -1.90
CA GLU A 118 -17.06 7.89 -0.91
C GLU A 118 -17.59 7.82 0.53
N LYS A 119 -18.93 7.87 0.73
CA LYS A 119 -19.58 7.78 2.05
C LYS A 119 -19.33 6.46 2.80
N PHE A 120 -18.92 5.41 2.09
CA PHE A 120 -18.59 4.10 2.68
C PHE A 120 -17.14 4.03 3.18
N TYR A 121 -16.36 5.07 2.93
CA TYR A 121 -14.95 5.14 3.31
C TYR A 121 -14.72 6.26 4.32
N SER A 122 -13.77 6.04 5.22
CA SER A 122 -13.21 7.15 6.00
C SER A 122 -12.34 8.04 5.12
N LYS A 123 -12.13 9.30 5.54
CA LYS A 123 -11.20 10.23 4.88
C LYS A 123 -9.79 9.62 4.74
N GLN A 124 -9.29 8.97 5.78
CA GLN A 124 -7.96 8.34 5.77
C GLN A 124 -7.86 7.19 4.76
N GLN A 125 -8.93 6.41 4.59
CA GLN A 125 -8.96 5.33 3.59
C GLN A 125 -8.95 5.88 2.16
N LEU A 126 -9.71 6.95 1.88
CA LEU A 126 -9.69 7.60 0.57
C LEU A 126 -8.31 8.19 0.24
N GLU A 127 -7.68 8.87 1.20
CA GLU A 127 -6.33 9.40 1.07
C GLU A 127 -5.30 8.28 0.83
N TYR A 128 -5.40 7.17 1.59
CA TYR A 128 -4.56 5.99 1.40
C TYR A 128 -4.70 5.43 -0.02
N LEU A 129 -5.92 5.19 -0.50
CA LEU A 129 -6.16 4.61 -1.82
C LEU A 129 -5.64 5.52 -2.93
N GLY A 130 -5.87 6.84 -2.83
CA GLY A 130 -5.36 7.81 -3.78
C GLY A 130 -3.83 7.82 -3.85
N ARG A 131 -3.15 7.82 -2.70
CA ARG A 131 -1.68 7.76 -2.59
C ARG A 131 -1.11 6.49 -3.19
N VAL A 132 -1.68 5.34 -2.84
CA VAL A 132 -1.26 4.04 -3.37
C VAL A 132 -1.47 4.00 -4.89
N GLN A 133 -2.63 4.44 -5.38
CA GLN A 133 -2.91 4.48 -6.82
C GLN A 133 -1.87 5.31 -7.58
N LYS A 134 -1.57 6.53 -7.09
CA LYS A 134 -0.53 7.38 -7.69
C LYS A 134 0.84 6.71 -7.72
N TYR A 135 1.24 6.04 -6.64
CA TYR A 135 2.50 5.29 -6.61
C TYR A 135 2.52 4.13 -7.61
N LEU A 136 1.45 3.33 -7.67
CA LEU A 136 1.35 2.19 -8.60
C LEU A 136 1.43 2.68 -10.05
N LEU A 137 0.72 3.76 -10.40
CA LEU A 137 0.79 4.38 -11.72
C LEU A 137 2.18 4.97 -12.02
N PHE A 138 2.83 5.61 -11.04
CA PHE A 138 4.19 6.15 -11.18
C PHE A 138 5.22 5.07 -11.53
N ILE A 139 5.16 3.90 -10.88
CA ILE A 139 6.00 2.74 -11.23
C ILE A 139 5.51 2.01 -12.49
N GLY A 140 4.53 2.57 -13.21
CA GLY A 140 4.00 2.04 -14.46
C GLY A 140 3.26 0.72 -14.32
N LEU A 141 2.65 0.46 -13.16
CA LEU A 141 1.81 -0.70 -12.96
C LEU A 141 0.51 -0.50 -13.75
N LYS A 142 0.14 -1.52 -14.53
CA LYS A 142 -1.06 -1.53 -15.36
C LYS A 142 -2.14 -2.41 -14.77
N ASP A 143 -3.35 -2.33 -15.31
CA ASP A 143 -4.39 -3.29 -15.00
C ASP A 143 -4.01 -4.73 -15.38
N ILE A 144 -4.61 -5.70 -14.69
CA ILE A 144 -4.51 -7.11 -15.06
C ILE A 144 -5.47 -7.42 -16.22
N GLU A 145 -4.91 -7.96 -17.30
CA GLU A 145 -5.65 -8.31 -18.52
C GLU A 145 -5.86 -9.83 -18.69
N SER A 146 -5.54 -10.64 -17.68
CA SER A 146 -5.75 -12.09 -17.74
C SER A 146 -5.82 -12.71 -16.35
N GLN A 147 -6.40 -13.90 -16.24
CA GLN A 147 -6.44 -14.64 -14.97
C GLN A 147 -5.05 -14.98 -14.42
N LYS A 148 -4.05 -15.13 -15.29
CA LYS A 148 -2.69 -15.44 -14.89
C LYS A 148 -1.90 -14.15 -14.75
N ILE A 149 -1.56 -13.79 -13.51
CA ILE A 149 -0.76 -12.58 -13.25
C ILE A 149 0.65 -12.79 -13.81
N PRO A 150 1.14 -11.91 -14.70
CA PRO A 150 2.47 -12.06 -15.28
C PRO A 150 3.56 -11.78 -14.23
N VAL A 151 4.61 -12.60 -14.22
CA VAL A 151 5.73 -12.47 -13.25
C VAL A 151 6.44 -11.11 -13.35
N SER A 152 6.40 -10.46 -14.51
CA SER A 152 6.92 -9.10 -14.71
C SER A 152 6.27 -8.06 -13.79
N ARG A 153 5.05 -8.31 -13.29
CA ARG A 153 4.38 -7.47 -12.30
C ARG A 153 5.16 -7.43 -10.98
N PHE A 154 5.65 -8.59 -10.54
CA PHE A 154 6.43 -8.74 -9.30
C PHE A 154 7.91 -8.38 -9.49
N ARG A 155 8.39 -8.38 -10.75
CA ARG A 155 9.76 -7.99 -11.13
C ARG A 155 9.75 -6.68 -11.92
N ASN A 156 9.04 -5.68 -11.38
CA ASN A 156 8.83 -4.41 -12.06
C ASN A 156 10.14 -3.60 -12.12
N LYS A 157 10.73 -3.53 -13.31
CA LYS A 157 11.99 -2.81 -13.56
C LYS A 157 11.92 -1.31 -13.23
N LYS A 158 10.76 -0.66 -13.42
CA LYS A 158 10.58 0.75 -13.04
C LYS A 158 10.62 0.91 -11.52
N GLN A 159 9.98 0.02 -10.78
CA GLN A 159 10.06 0.02 -9.32
C GLN A 159 11.48 -0.25 -8.83
N SER A 160 12.21 -1.19 -9.45
CA SER A 160 13.58 -1.54 -9.06
C SER A 160 14.58 -0.37 -9.17
N LYS A 161 14.31 0.64 -10.02
CA LYS A 161 15.10 1.88 -10.09
C LYS A 161 15.08 2.65 -8.75
N TYR A 162 13.97 2.55 -8.03
CA TYR A 162 13.69 3.23 -6.77
C TYR A 162 13.77 2.27 -5.57
N ASP A 163 14.49 1.15 -5.71
CA ASP A 163 14.61 0.15 -4.64
C ASP A 163 15.19 0.76 -3.36
N GLY A 164 14.58 0.44 -2.21
CA GLY A 164 14.90 1.04 -0.92
C GLY A 164 14.60 2.54 -0.78
N ALA A 165 13.95 3.19 -1.77
CA ALA A 165 13.57 4.58 -1.67
C ALA A 165 12.26 4.76 -0.90
N TYR A 166 12.30 5.49 0.20
CA TYR A 166 11.10 5.89 0.92
C TYR A 166 10.40 7.05 0.19
N VAL A 167 9.08 7.12 0.28
CA VAL A 167 8.31 8.25 -0.23
C VAL A 167 8.17 9.29 0.90
N HIS A 168 8.54 10.54 0.63
CA HIS A 168 8.38 11.65 1.54
C HIS A 168 7.59 12.78 0.88
N GLU A 169 6.73 13.42 1.66
CA GLU A 169 6.00 14.60 1.24
C GLU A 169 6.77 15.86 1.63
N TYR A 170 7.04 16.73 0.67
CA TYR A 170 7.59 18.07 0.87
C TYR A 170 6.60 19.13 0.38
N SER A 171 6.60 20.31 1.01
CA SER A 171 5.77 21.42 0.54
C SER A 171 6.22 21.91 -0.84
N ASP A 172 5.28 22.48 -1.59
CA ASP A 172 5.57 23.01 -2.93
C ASP A 172 6.67 24.08 -2.90
N LYS A 173 6.71 24.90 -1.83
CA LYS A 173 7.77 25.89 -1.62
C LYS A 173 9.14 25.24 -1.52
N LEU A 174 9.27 24.19 -0.70
CA LEU A 174 10.54 23.47 -0.54
C LEU A 174 10.96 22.80 -1.86
N ILE A 175 10.02 22.17 -2.57
CA ILE A 175 10.30 21.56 -3.88
C ILE A 175 10.78 22.62 -4.88
N SER A 176 10.16 23.81 -4.90
CA SER A 176 10.56 24.93 -5.76
C SER A 176 11.97 25.43 -5.42
N ASP A 177 12.30 25.59 -4.13
CA ASP A 177 13.64 26.00 -3.69
C ASP A 177 14.70 24.99 -4.14
N ILE A 178 14.39 23.69 -4.06
CA ILE A 178 15.29 22.62 -4.51
C ILE A 178 15.46 22.65 -6.04
N LYS A 179 14.36 22.75 -6.80
CA LYS A 179 14.39 22.80 -8.27
C LYS A 179 15.16 24.01 -8.80
N ASN A 180 15.14 25.13 -8.08
CA ASN A 180 15.89 26.34 -8.41
C ASN A 180 17.34 26.34 -7.93
N ASN A 181 17.85 25.22 -7.37
CA ASN A 181 19.17 25.09 -6.76
C ASN A 181 19.43 26.06 -5.60
N ASN A 182 18.38 26.54 -4.94
CA ASN A 182 18.50 27.41 -3.78
C ASN A 182 18.72 26.62 -2.48
N ARG A 183 18.47 25.30 -2.50
CA ARG A 183 18.52 24.45 -1.31
C ARG A 183 18.82 22.99 -1.65
N ASP A 184 19.76 22.39 -0.92
CA ASP A 184 20.22 21.00 -1.09
C ASP A 184 20.11 20.18 0.22
N PHE A 185 19.30 20.66 1.18
CA PHE A 185 19.11 20.01 2.47
C PHE A 185 17.70 20.19 3.02
N VAL A 186 17.27 19.28 3.87
CA VAL A 186 16.03 19.37 4.66
C VAL A 186 16.34 19.43 6.16
N ILE A 187 15.44 20.03 6.93
CA ILE A 187 15.55 20.11 8.39
C ILE A 187 14.61 19.09 9.03
N TYR A 188 15.11 18.41 10.06
CA TYR A 188 14.32 17.64 11.01
C TYR A 188 14.59 18.13 12.43
N ASP A 189 13.59 17.96 13.30
CA ASP A 189 13.76 18.16 14.73
C ASP A 189 14.80 17.18 15.27
N TRP A 190 15.67 17.68 16.16
CA TRP A 190 16.64 16.82 16.82
C TRP A 190 16.00 16.12 18.02
N TYR A 191 16.22 14.81 18.14
CA TYR A 191 15.88 14.03 19.33
C TYR A 191 17.15 13.38 19.89
N PRO A 192 17.24 13.11 21.21
CA PRO A 192 18.42 12.54 21.85
C PRO A 192 18.91 11.21 21.25
N GLU A 193 17.99 10.44 20.67
CA GLU A 193 18.24 9.17 20.00
C GLU A 193 18.88 9.34 18.60
N TYR A 194 18.77 10.53 18.01
CA TYR A 194 19.46 10.90 16.78
C TYR A 194 20.84 11.47 17.12
N SER A 195 21.83 10.60 17.24
CA SER A 195 23.23 11.00 17.36
C SER A 195 23.96 10.89 16.03
N GLU A 196 24.74 11.94 15.77
CA GLU A 196 25.90 12.03 14.87
C GLU A 196 25.70 12.74 13.52
N ASN A 197 26.70 13.57 13.24
CA ASN A 197 27.02 13.97 11.89
C ASN A 197 27.38 12.70 11.12
N LYS A 198 26.53 12.30 10.17
CA LYS A 198 26.72 11.07 9.40
C LYS A 198 27.05 11.40 7.97
N LYS A 199 28.03 10.71 7.39
CA LYS A 199 28.22 10.69 5.93
C LYS A 199 27.61 9.39 5.40
N TYR A 200 26.67 9.51 4.48
CA TYR A 200 26.01 8.35 3.89
C TYR A 200 26.87 7.78 2.76
N LYS A 201 26.87 6.45 2.64
CA LYS A 201 27.44 5.75 1.48
C LYS A 201 26.54 5.98 0.26
N PRO A 202 27.10 5.95 -0.97
CA PRO A 202 26.29 5.96 -2.18
C PRO A 202 25.20 4.89 -2.12
N HIS A 203 23.98 5.24 -2.53
CA HIS A 203 22.80 4.38 -2.53
C HIS A 203 22.33 3.85 -1.17
N GLU A 204 22.87 4.34 -0.06
CA GLU A 204 22.45 3.92 1.29
C GLU A 204 21.04 4.44 1.63
N TYR A 205 20.76 5.72 1.34
CA TYR A 205 19.47 6.33 1.58
C TYR A 205 19.02 7.17 0.39
N ARG A 206 17.93 6.72 -0.23
CA ARG A 206 17.27 7.42 -1.34
C ARG A 206 15.83 7.70 -0.98
N ALA A 207 15.24 8.70 -1.61
CA ALA A 207 13.84 9.02 -1.40
C ALA A 207 13.19 9.52 -2.69
N LEU A 208 11.94 9.10 -2.88
CA LEU A 208 11.02 9.74 -3.81
C LEU A 208 10.31 10.85 -3.06
N ILE A 209 10.27 12.04 -3.65
CA ILE A 209 9.63 13.21 -3.06
C ILE A 209 8.33 13.47 -3.81
N VAL A 210 7.24 13.54 -3.07
CA VAL A 210 5.93 14.00 -3.55
C VAL A 210 5.63 15.39 -3.00
N ASN A 211 4.77 16.15 -3.69
CA ASN A 211 4.20 17.38 -3.16
C ASN A 211 2.98 17.11 -2.28
N GLU A 212 2.34 18.18 -1.80
CA GLU A 212 1.12 18.14 -0.97
C GLU A 212 -0.07 17.49 -1.68
N ASN A 213 -0.01 17.37 -3.01
CA ASN A 213 -1.00 16.65 -3.81
C ASN A 213 -0.60 15.20 -4.07
N ASP A 214 0.47 14.67 -3.48
CA ASP A 214 1.01 13.32 -3.72
C ASP A 214 1.56 13.08 -5.15
N ASP A 215 1.87 14.16 -5.88
CA ASP A 215 2.50 14.07 -7.19
C ASP A 215 4.02 13.93 -7.03
N PHE A 216 4.61 12.91 -7.65
CA PHE A 216 6.07 12.70 -7.62
C PHE A 216 6.79 13.85 -8.32
N LYS A 217 7.73 14.50 -7.63
CA LYS A 217 8.49 15.65 -8.13
C LYS A 217 9.99 15.45 -8.16
N LEU A 218 10.57 14.69 -7.23
CA LEU A 218 12.01 14.49 -7.17
C LEU A 218 12.36 13.04 -6.81
N PHE A 219 13.53 12.59 -7.27
CA PHE A 219 14.24 11.45 -6.70
C PHE A 219 15.57 11.96 -6.15
N ILE A 220 15.83 11.74 -4.87
CA ILE A 220 17.00 12.27 -4.17
C ILE A 220 17.83 11.16 -3.52
N GLU A 221 19.11 11.45 -3.30
CA GLU A 221 20.02 10.63 -2.50
C GLU A 221 20.64 11.47 -1.40
N TYR A 222 20.47 11.04 -0.14
CA TYR A 222 21.05 11.72 1.01
C TYR A 222 22.57 11.49 1.04
N THR A 223 23.33 12.54 1.33
CA THR A 223 24.80 12.54 1.25
C THR A 223 25.45 12.68 2.63
N LYS A 224 24.89 13.52 3.49
CA LYS A 224 25.30 13.66 4.89
C LYS A 224 24.18 14.21 5.76
N SER A 225 24.31 14.05 7.07
CA SER A 225 23.55 14.78 8.07
C SER A 225 24.49 15.55 9.00
N GLU A 226 24.04 16.71 9.46
CA GLU A 226 24.73 17.52 10.47
C GLU A 226 23.75 18.01 11.52
N VAL A 227 24.19 18.10 12.77
CA VAL A 227 23.43 18.76 13.84
C VAL A 227 23.94 20.19 13.99
N LYS A 228 23.03 21.16 13.92
CA LYS A 228 23.30 22.59 14.09
C LYS A 228 22.32 23.19 15.09
N THR A 229 22.68 24.30 15.72
CA THR A 229 21.69 25.09 16.45
C THR A 229 20.90 25.95 15.46
N TYR A 230 19.66 26.32 15.79
CA TYR A 230 18.89 27.22 14.95
C TYR A 230 19.60 28.57 14.76
N LYS A 231 20.26 29.08 15.82
CA LYS A 231 21.10 30.28 15.75
C LYS A 231 22.13 30.25 14.62
N ASP A 232 22.71 29.07 14.34
CA ASP A 232 23.73 28.90 13.29
C ASP A 232 23.15 28.96 11.88
N ILE A 233 21.85 28.64 11.73
CA ILE A 233 21.21 28.45 10.42
C ILE A 233 20.08 29.45 10.14
N LYS A 234 19.70 30.30 11.10
CA LYS A 234 18.56 31.24 10.96
C LYS A 234 18.69 32.25 9.82
N ASN A 235 19.92 32.51 9.35
CA ASN A 235 20.16 33.34 8.17
C ASN A 235 19.84 32.62 6.85
N ILE A 236 19.88 31.29 6.87
CA ILE A 236 19.60 30.42 5.72
C ILE A 236 18.11 30.05 5.73
N ILE A 237 17.53 29.82 6.90
CA ILE A 237 16.13 29.39 7.07
C ILE A 237 15.48 30.23 8.15
N LYS A 238 14.41 30.93 7.77
CA LYS A 238 13.59 31.72 8.69
C LYS A 238 12.33 30.94 9.04
N ASP A 239 12.26 30.47 10.27
CA ASP A 239 11.10 29.79 10.84
C ASP A 239 10.91 30.23 12.30
N ASP A 240 9.81 30.92 12.58
CA ASP A 240 9.55 31.55 13.88
C ASP A 240 9.25 30.51 14.98
N LYS A 241 9.10 29.23 14.63
CA LYS A 241 8.84 28.17 15.60
C LYS A 241 10.08 27.77 16.42
N TYR A 242 11.28 28.02 15.91
CA TYR A 242 12.53 27.61 16.55
C TYR A 242 13.15 28.74 17.37
N LYS A 243 13.71 28.38 18.52
CA LYS A 243 14.52 29.26 19.38
C LYS A 243 16.00 29.09 19.04
N ASP A 244 16.80 30.10 19.31
CA ASP A 244 18.23 30.13 18.96
C ASP A 244 19.00 28.87 19.42
N ASP A 245 18.69 28.34 20.60
CA ASP A 245 19.37 27.17 21.20
C ASP A 245 18.80 25.81 20.75
N ASP A 246 17.72 25.78 19.96
CA ASP A 246 17.12 24.54 19.48
C ASP A 246 18.09 23.82 18.54
N LYS A 247 18.29 22.51 18.78
CA LYS A 247 19.10 21.66 17.91
C LYS A 247 18.25 21.14 16.76
N LEU A 248 18.83 21.16 15.56
CA LEU A 248 18.19 20.74 14.32
C LEU A 248 19.12 19.82 13.54
N VAL A 249 18.53 18.84 12.85
CA VAL A 249 19.25 17.93 11.96
C VAL A 249 19.07 18.40 10.53
N LEU A 250 20.17 18.82 9.90
CA LEU A 250 20.19 19.12 8.46
C LEU A 250 20.59 17.84 7.73
N LYS A 251 19.71 17.31 6.88
CA LYS A 251 20.05 16.21 5.96
C LYS A 251 20.25 16.76 4.56
N TYR A 252 21.49 16.71 4.10
CA TYR A 252 21.89 17.11 2.75
C TYR A 252 21.64 15.99 1.77
N PHE A 253 21.33 16.34 0.53
CA PHE A 253 21.06 15.42 -0.54
C PHE A 253 21.55 15.95 -1.88
N LYS A 254 21.59 15.08 -2.88
CA LYS A 254 21.66 15.45 -4.29
C LYS A 254 20.40 15.00 -5.00
N VAL A 255 19.96 15.77 -5.98
CA VAL A 255 18.86 15.39 -6.86
C VAL A 255 19.39 14.41 -7.91
N LEU A 256 18.81 13.21 -7.95
CA LEU A 256 19.09 12.19 -8.96
C LEU A 256 18.22 12.39 -10.21
N GLU A 257 16.97 12.82 -10.02
CA GLU A 257 15.99 13.03 -11.08
C GLU A 257 14.93 14.04 -10.64
N MET A 258 14.41 14.80 -11.61
CA MET A 258 13.26 15.68 -11.43
C MET A 258 12.12 15.18 -12.33
N PHE A 259 10.93 15.15 -11.77
CA PHE A 259 9.71 14.80 -12.49
C PHE A 259 8.87 16.07 -12.75
N GLU A 260 8.11 16.02 -13.84
CA GLU A 260 7.17 17.09 -14.25
C GLU A 260 5.96 17.17 -13.29
#